data_AF-A0AA39DBS0-F1
#
_entry.id   AF-A0AA39DBS0-F1
#
_cell.length_a   1.000
_cell.length_b   1.000
_cell.length_c   1.000
_cell.angle_alpha   90.00
_cell.angle_beta   90.00
_cell.angle_gamma   90.00
#
_symmetry.space_group_name_H-M   'P 1'
#
loop_
_entity.id
_entity.type
_entity.pdbx_description
1 polymer ?
#
loop_
_entity_poly.entity_id
_entity_poly.type
_entity_poly.pdbx_seq_one_letter_code
_entity_poly.pdbx_strand_id
1 'polypeptide(L)'
;MASSSLSLFFLFSLLSPILIASSPVQDPELVVQEVHRSINESRRNLGYLSCGSGNPIDDCWRCDANWEKNRQSLADCAIGFGKNAIGGKNGKIYVVTDSSDDDVVNPKPGTLRYAVIQDEPLWIIFARDMVIKLKEELIMNSFKTIDGRGASVHIAGGPCITIQYVTNIIIHGLNIHDCKQGGNTNVRDSPSHYGFRTISDGDGVSIFGGSHIWVDHCSLSNCHDGLIDAIHGSTAITISNNYMTHHDKVMLLGHSDSYTQDKNMQVTIAFNHFGEGLVQRMPRCRHGYFHVVNNDYTHWEMYAIGGSADPTINSQGNRFLAPNDRSSKEVRPHLLTFFFLFFIFFFEFLKPISKFSLH
;
A
#
# COMPACT_ATOMS: atom_id res chain seq x y z
N MET A 1 47.09 0.75 68.50
CA MET A 1 47.09 1.06 67.05
C MET A 1 45.90 0.35 66.43
N ALA A 2 45.19 1.05 65.54
CA ALA A 2 43.79 0.85 65.19
C ALA A 2 43.44 -0.50 64.55
N SER A 3 42.19 -0.94 64.72
CA SER A 3 41.43 -1.62 63.66
C SER A 3 39.93 -1.46 63.90
N SER A 4 39.35 -0.53 63.15
CA SER A 4 37.91 -0.29 63.00
C SER A 4 37.31 -1.35 62.08
N SER A 5 36.33 -2.12 62.56
CA SER A 5 35.54 -3.04 61.74
C SER A 5 34.41 -2.27 61.03
N LEU A 6 34.62 -1.96 59.75
CA LEU A 6 33.58 -1.43 58.87
C LEU A 6 32.68 -2.59 58.41
N SER A 7 31.43 -2.65 58.89
CA SER A 7 30.41 -3.55 58.34
C SER A 7 29.86 -2.96 57.04
N LEU A 8 30.11 -3.63 55.92
CA LEU A 8 29.62 -3.24 54.60
C LEU A 8 28.21 -3.83 54.41
N PHE A 9 27.18 -3.00 54.54
CA PHE A 9 25.81 -3.36 54.13
C PHE A 9 25.71 -3.31 52.60
N PHE A 10 25.65 -4.47 51.93
CA PHE A 10 25.29 -4.56 50.53
C PHE A 10 23.77 -4.38 50.38
N LEU A 11 23.33 -3.19 49.96
CA LEU A 11 21.99 -3.02 49.40
C LEU A 11 21.97 -3.62 47.99
N PHE A 12 21.39 -4.80 47.84
CA PHE A 12 20.96 -5.30 46.54
C PHE A 12 19.76 -4.46 46.08
N SER A 13 20.01 -3.48 45.20
CA SER A 13 18.92 -2.85 44.44
C SER A 13 18.43 -3.85 43.40
N LEU A 14 17.22 -4.37 43.60
CA LEU A 14 16.49 -5.15 42.60
C LEU A 14 16.06 -4.20 41.48
N LEU A 15 16.92 -4.01 40.49
CA LEU A 15 16.54 -3.45 39.19
C LEU A 15 15.60 -4.46 38.51
N SER A 16 14.31 -4.29 38.75
CA SER A 16 13.28 -4.96 37.94
C SER A 16 13.37 -4.37 36.53
N PRO A 17 13.65 -5.18 35.48
CA PRO A 17 13.62 -4.66 34.13
C PRO A 17 12.18 -4.26 33.82
N ILE A 18 11.94 -2.96 33.71
CA ILE A 18 10.71 -2.44 33.10
C ILE A 18 10.76 -2.95 31.66
N LEU A 19 10.04 -4.02 31.38
CA LEU A 19 9.70 -4.41 30.01
C LEU A 19 8.83 -3.28 29.46
N ILE A 20 9.47 -2.29 28.85
CA ILE A 20 8.79 -1.37 27.95
C ILE A 20 8.33 -2.24 26.79
N ALA A 21 7.05 -2.63 26.80
CA ALA A 21 6.41 -3.20 25.64
C ALA A 21 6.42 -2.11 24.56
N SER A 22 7.41 -2.13 23.67
CA SER A 22 7.36 -1.30 22.46
C SER A 22 6.16 -1.78 21.67
N SER A 23 5.17 -0.90 21.46
CA SER A 23 4.10 -1.19 20.51
C SER A 23 4.75 -1.50 19.15
N PRO A 24 4.41 -2.63 18.49
CA PRO A 24 4.92 -2.94 17.16
C PRO A 24 4.39 -1.96 16.09
N VAL A 25 3.42 -1.12 16.45
CA VAL A 25 2.75 -0.14 15.59
C VAL A 25 3.48 1.20 15.71
N GLN A 26 3.90 1.77 14.59
CA GLN A 26 4.57 3.08 14.53
C GLN A 26 3.62 4.18 15.05
N ASP A 27 4.15 5.22 15.68
CA ASP A 27 3.35 6.40 16.01
C ASP A 27 2.86 7.07 14.70
N PRO A 28 1.54 7.08 14.42
CA PRO A 28 1.02 7.65 13.19
C PRO A 28 1.44 9.10 12.95
N GLU A 29 1.53 9.89 14.01
CA GLU A 29 1.79 11.32 13.90
C GLU A 29 3.23 11.58 13.45
N LEU A 30 4.19 10.79 13.93
CA LEU A 30 5.59 10.88 13.50
C LEU A 30 5.75 10.52 12.02
N VAL A 31 5.06 9.48 11.55
CA VAL A 31 5.09 9.07 10.14
C VAL A 31 4.47 10.15 9.25
N VAL A 32 3.34 10.73 9.66
CA VAL A 32 2.71 11.84 8.94
C VAL A 32 3.64 13.06 8.85
N GLN A 33 4.32 13.42 9.94
CA GLN A 33 5.27 14.53 9.96
C GLN A 33 6.47 14.29 9.03
N GLU A 34 6.97 13.06 8.98
CA GLU A 34 8.04 12.67 8.06
C GLU A 34 7.61 12.76 6.59
N VAL A 35 6.40 12.30 6.26
CA VAL A 35 5.81 12.45 4.92
C VAL A 35 5.74 13.93 4.53
N HIS A 36 5.27 14.79 5.44
CA HIS A 36 5.22 16.24 5.18
C HIS A 36 6.59 16.87 4.98
N ARG A 37 7.58 16.47 5.79
CA ARG A 37 8.95 16.94 5.62
C ARG A 37 9.48 16.56 4.24
N SER A 38 9.29 15.31 3.84
CA SER A 38 9.71 14.79 2.52
C SER A 38 9.04 15.55 1.37
N ILE A 39 7.73 15.80 1.44
CA ILE A 39 6.98 16.61 0.46
C ILE A 39 7.53 18.04 0.38
N ASN A 40 7.76 18.67 1.53
CA ASN A 40 8.24 20.05 1.58
C ASN A 40 9.67 20.17 1.04
N GLU A 41 10.54 19.19 1.31
CA GLU A 41 11.90 19.14 0.77
C GLU A 41 11.88 18.99 -0.75
N SER A 42 11.10 18.04 -1.29
CA SER A 42 10.94 17.86 -2.74
C SER A 42 10.41 19.14 -3.42
N ARG A 43 9.40 19.81 -2.85
CA ARG A 43 8.87 21.08 -3.36
C ARG A 43 9.87 22.24 -3.34
N ARG A 44 10.73 22.34 -2.31
CA ARG A 44 11.77 23.37 -2.22
C ARG A 44 12.87 23.19 -3.25
N ASN A 45 13.07 21.96 -3.73
CA ASN A 45 14.07 21.61 -4.73
C ASN A 45 13.53 21.67 -6.18
N LEU A 46 12.31 22.20 -6.36
CA LEU A 46 11.77 22.52 -7.68
C LEU A 46 12.58 23.66 -8.31
N GLY A 47 13.16 23.39 -9.47
CA GLY A 47 13.91 24.36 -10.26
C GLY A 47 13.69 24.11 -11.75
N TYR A 48 13.82 25.14 -12.57
CA TYR A 48 13.53 25.07 -14.02
C TYR A 48 14.36 24.02 -14.78
N LEU A 49 15.54 23.66 -14.26
CA LEU A 49 16.44 22.64 -14.80
C LEU A 49 16.52 21.37 -13.93
N SER A 50 15.69 21.28 -12.88
CA SER A 50 15.64 20.13 -11.96
C SER A 50 14.79 19.02 -12.57
N CYS A 51 15.19 17.77 -12.33
CA CYS A 51 14.36 16.61 -12.65
C CYS A 51 13.18 16.45 -11.66
N GLY A 52 13.20 17.17 -10.53
CA GLY A 52 12.18 17.09 -9.49
C GLY A 52 10.80 17.52 -9.96
N SER A 53 9.80 16.75 -9.57
CA SER A 53 8.36 16.90 -9.84
C SER A 53 7.58 17.46 -8.66
N GLY A 54 8.18 17.49 -7.46
CA GLY A 54 7.48 17.84 -6.22
C GLY A 54 6.84 16.62 -5.53
N ASN A 55 7.01 15.44 -6.13
CA ASN A 55 6.67 14.14 -5.55
C ASN A 55 7.96 13.47 -5.05
N PRO A 56 8.17 13.38 -3.73
CA PRO A 56 9.43 12.86 -3.17
C PRO A 56 9.70 11.39 -3.52
N ILE A 57 8.66 10.59 -3.76
CA ILE A 57 8.83 9.19 -4.15
C ILE A 57 9.50 9.13 -5.53
N ASP A 58 8.92 9.83 -6.50
CA ASP A 58 9.43 9.86 -7.87
C ASP A 58 10.77 10.59 -7.96
N ASP A 59 10.92 11.70 -7.26
CA ASP A 59 12.15 12.50 -7.25
C ASP A 59 13.36 11.71 -6.70
N CYS A 60 13.10 10.70 -5.85
CA CYS A 60 14.14 9.84 -5.27
C CYS A 60 14.78 8.89 -6.29
N TRP A 61 14.03 8.38 -7.28
CA TRP A 61 14.56 7.37 -8.23
C TRP A 61 14.49 7.78 -9.70
N ARG A 62 13.48 8.54 -10.14
CA ARG A 62 13.30 8.89 -11.56
C ARG A 62 14.43 9.78 -12.08
N CYS A 63 15.11 10.48 -11.19
CA CYS A 63 16.25 11.32 -11.53
C CYS A 63 17.57 10.56 -11.66
N ASP A 64 17.61 9.26 -11.34
CA ASP A 64 18.74 8.42 -11.67
C ASP A 64 18.67 7.98 -13.14
N ALA A 65 19.50 8.59 -13.99
CA ALA A 65 19.63 8.21 -15.39
C ALA A 65 20.10 6.75 -15.60
N ASN A 66 20.66 6.11 -14.56
CA ASN A 66 21.09 4.72 -14.56
C ASN A 66 20.15 3.79 -13.76
N TRP A 67 18.89 4.17 -13.55
CA TRP A 67 17.92 3.38 -12.79
C TRP A 67 17.86 1.90 -13.23
N GLU A 68 18.08 1.59 -14.51
CA GLU A 68 18.11 0.21 -15.02
C GLU A 68 19.22 -0.65 -14.41
N LYS A 69 20.39 -0.05 -14.14
CA LYS A 69 21.52 -0.70 -13.47
C LYS A 69 21.35 -0.70 -11.96
N ASN A 70 20.59 0.28 -11.44
CA ASN A 70 20.36 0.50 -10.02
C ASN A 70 18.92 0.13 -9.60
N ARG A 71 18.25 -0.81 -10.28
CA ARG A 71 16.79 -1.06 -10.12
C ARG A 71 16.33 -1.14 -8.67
N GLN A 72 17.12 -1.79 -7.84
CA GLN A 72 16.80 -2.04 -6.43
C GLN A 72 16.86 -0.79 -5.54
N SER A 73 17.43 0.33 -6.01
CA SER A 73 17.41 1.62 -5.29
C SER A 73 16.00 2.16 -5.10
N LEU A 74 15.05 1.77 -5.97
CA LEU A 74 13.63 2.09 -5.83
C LEU A 74 13.10 1.77 -4.42
N ALA A 75 13.54 0.65 -3.83
CA ALA A 75 13.08 0.22 -2.51
C ALA A 75 13.45 1.17 -1.36
N ASP A 76 14.32 2.15 -1.59
CA ASP A 76 14.66 3.19 -0.61
C ASP A 76 13.78 4.45 -0.73
N CYS A 77 12.90 4.50 -1.73
CA CYS A 77 12.12 5.70 -2.07
C CYS A 77 10.69 5.72 -1.53
N ALA A 78 10.24 4.62 -0.91
CA ALA A 78 8.93 4.56 -0.29
C ALA A 78 8.84 5.55 0.88
N ILE A 79 7.69 6.20 1.02
CA ILE A 79 7.37 7.08 2.18
C ILE A 79 6.17 6.52 2.93
N GLY A 80 5.83 7.14 4.06
CA GLY A 80 4.63 6.79 4.83
C GLY A 80 4.77 5.46 5.57
N PHE A 81 3.65 4.82 5.87
CA PHE A 81 3.63 3.61 6.69
C PHE A 81 4.31 2.41 6.02
N GLY A 82 4.27 2.32 4.69
CA GLY A 82 4.96 1.31 3.89
C GLY A 82 6.43 1.61 3.59
N LYS A 83 7.02 2.68 4.13
CA LYS A 83 8.42 3.09 3.81
C LYS A 83 9.49 2.03 4.05
N ASN A 84 9.20 1.05 4.93
CA ASN A 84 10.12 -0.04 5.26
C ASN A 84 9.89 -1.29 4.39
N ALA A 85 9.01 -1.25 3.39
CA ALA A 85 8.82 -2.34 2.45
C ALA A 85 10.05 -2.48 1.55
N ILE A 86 10.97 -3.39 1.88
CA ILE A 86 12.20 -3.56 1.11
C ILE A 86 12.04 -4.47 -0.13
N GLY A 87 10.88 -5.12 -0.27
CA GLY A 87 10.63 -6.05 -1.37
C GLY A 87 11.70 -7.13 -1.47
N GLY A 88 12.16 -7.37 -2.71
CA GLY A 88 13.28 -8.28 -3.02
C GLY A 88 14.66 -7.63 -3.02
N LYS A 89 14.85 -6.45 -2.38
CA LYS A 89 16.14 -5.76 -2.32
C LYS A 89 17.24 -6.67 -1.74
N ASN A 90 18.45 -6.56 -2.27
CA ASN A 90 19.61 -7.43 -1.99
C ASN A 90 19.44 -8.89 -2.46
N GLY A 91 18.27 -9.22 -3.02
CA GLY A 91 18.01 -10.47 -3.70
C GLY A 91 18.57 -10.50 -5.11
N LYS A 92 18.51 -11.68 -5.73
CA LYS A 92 18.86 -11.84 -7.14
C LYS A 92 17.78 -11.23 -8.03
N ILE A 93 18.19 -10.73 -9.20
CA ILE A 93 17.24 -10.39 -10.26
C ILE A 93 16.74 -11.69 -10.89
N TYR A 94 15.43 -11.86 -10.93
CA TYR A 94 14.76 -12.92 -11.67
C TYR A 94 14.09 -12.31 -12.90
N VAL A 95 14.32 -12.89 -14.08
CA VAL A 95 13.73 -12.40 -15.33
C VAL A 95 12.62 -13.34 -15.77
N VAL A 96 11.39 -12.85 -15.79
CA VAL A 96 10.24 -13.54 -16.37
C VAL A 96 10.38 -13.54 -17.89
N THR A 97 10.45 -14.73 -18.47
CA THR A 97 10.63 -14.97 -19.91
C THR A 97 9.43 -15.69 -20.54
N ASP A 98 8.53 -16.21 -19.70
CA ASP A 98 7.34 -16.96 -20.07
C ASP A 98 6.11 -16.40 -19.35
N SER A 99 5.10 -16.00 -20.10
CA SER A 99 3.86 -15.39 -19.60
C SER A 99 2.75 -16.39 -19.27
N SER A 100 3.00 -17.70 -19.45
CA SER A 100 2.02 -18.74 -19.16
C SER A 100 1.89 -19.04 -17.67
N ASP A 101 0.74 -19.59 -17.29
CA ASP A 101 0.42 -20.01 -15.93
C ASP A 101 -0.25 -21.39 -15.94
N ASP A 102 0.36 -22.34 -16.65
CA ASP A 102 -0.32 -23.57 -17.04
C ASP A 102 -0.57 -24.55 -15.90
N ASP A 103 0.36 -24.63 -14.94
CA ASP A 103 0.27 -25.45 -13.73
C ASP A 103 0.50 -24.57 -12.51
N VAL A 104 -0.57 -24.35 -11.75
CA VAL A 104 -0.59 -23.49 -10.56
C VAL A 104 -0.01 -24.16 -9.32
N VAL A 105 0.19 -25.49 -9.37
CA VAL A 105 0.82 -26.28 -8.31
C VAL A 105 2.28 -26.55 -8.65
N ASN A 106 2.69 -26.66 -9.91
CA ASN A 106 4.10 -26.87 -10.29
C ASN A 106 4.51 -25.88 -11.37
N PRO A 107 4.62 -24.58 -11.03
CA PRO A 107 4.99 -23.57 -12.01
C PRO A 107 6.40 -23.83 -12.54
N LYS A 108 6.60 -23.61 -13.84
CA LYS A 108 7.89 -23.81 -14.50
C LYS A 108 8.82 -22.61 -14.29
N PRO A 109 10.15 -22.80 -14.18
CA PRO A 109 11.11 -21.72 -14.27
C PRO A 109 10.90 -20.89 -15.55
N GLY A 110 11.11 -19.57 -15.45
CA GLY A 110 10.81 -18.57 -16.47
C GLY A 110 9.46 -17.87 -16.26
N THR A 111 8.54 -18.42 -15.46
CA THR A 111 7.21 -17.82 -15.20
C THR A 111 7.18 -16.90 -13.98
N LEU A 112 6.22 -15.98 -13.96
CA LEU A 112 5.97 -15.13 -12.80
C LEU A 112 5.60 -15.95 -11.55
N ARG A 113 4.72 -16.96 -11.68
CA ARG A 113 4.31 -17.81 -10.55
C ARG A 113 5.49 -18.54 -9.93
N TYR A 114 6.41 -19.07 -10.72
CA TYR A 114 7.62 -19.68 -10.18
C TYR A 114 8.44 -18.67 -9.36
N ALA A 115 8.61 -17.45 -9.86
CA ALA A 115 9.44 -16.44 -9.21
C ALA A 115 8.87 -16.00 -7.85
N VAL A 116 7.58 -15.70 -7.77
CA VAL A 116 6.99 -15.09 -6.57
C VAL A 116 6.91 -16.05 -5.36
N ILE A 117 6.94 -17.36 -5.59
CA ILE A 117 6.86 -18.35 -4.52
C ILE A 117 8.22 -18.71 -3.91
N GLN A 118 9.36 -18.28 -4.48
CA GLN A 118 10.68 -18.71 -4.00
C GLN A 118 10.94 -18.24 -2.56
N ASP A 119 11.75 -18.98 -1.80
CA ASP A 119 12.08 -18.62 -0.42
C ASP A 119 13.05 -17.44 -0.35
N GLU A 120 14.00 -17.35 -1.28
CA GLU A 120 14.93 -16.23 -1.32
C GLU A 120 14.25 -14.89 -1.71
N PRO A 121 14.80 -13.75 -1.27
CA PRO A 121 14.42 -12.45 -1.80
C PRO A 121 14.67 -12.38 -3.30
N LEU A 122 13.68 -11.93 -4.08
CA LEU A 122 13.81 -11.79 -5.53
C LEU A 122 13.28 -10.44 -6.03
N TRP A 123 14.11 -9.79 -6.87
CA TRP A 123 13.70 -8.64 -7.66
C TRP A 123 13.28 -9.11 -9.05
N ILE A 124 11.97 -9.21 -9.28
CA ILE A 124 11.39 -9.85 -10.45
C ILE A 124 11.15 -8.78 -11.52
N ILE A 125 11.75 -8.97 -12.70
CA ILE A 125 11.61 -8.12 -13.88
C ILE A 125 11.10 -8.94 -15.08
N PHE A 126 10.78 -8.27 -16.18
CA PHE A 126 10.20 -8.89 -17.36
C PHE A 126 11.11 -8.70 -18.58
N ALA A 127 11.31 -9.76 -19.36
CA ALA A 127 12.20 -9.71 -20.53
C ALA A 127 11.64 -8.89 -21.70
N ARG A 128 10.31 -8.71 -21.75
CA ARG A 128 9.57 -8.05 -22.81
C ARG A 128 8.16 -7.72 -22.32
N ASP A 129 7.43 -6.95 -23.13
CA ASP A 129 6.00 -6.74 -22.95
C ASP A 129 5.25 -8.07 -22.89
N MET A 130 4.32 -8.19 -21.93
CA MET A 130 3.61 -9.45 -21.67
C MET A 130 2.21 -9.19 -21.14
N VAL A 131 1.27 -10.03 -21.59
CA VAL A 131 -0.03 -10.21 -20.95
C VAL A 131 -0.01 -11.56 -20.25
N ILE A 132 -0.11 -11.54 -18.92
CA ILE A 132 -0.10 -12.71 -18.06
C ILE A 132 -1.53 -12.94 -17.60
N LYS A 133 -2.18 -13.95 -18.17
CA LYS A 133 -3.47 -14.45 -17.70
C LYS A 133 -3.22 -15.57 -16.71
N LEU A 134 -3.34 -15.26 -15.42
CA LEU A 134 -3.23 -16.24 -14.37
C LEU A 134 -4.43 -17.20 -14.41
N LYS A 135 -4.21 -18.47 -14.09
CA LYS A 135 -5.29 -19.45 -13.93
C LYS A 135 -5.94 -19.36 -12.57
N GLU A 136 -5.15 -19.02 -11.54
CA GLU A 136 -5.56 -18.89 -10.15
C GLU A 136 -4.89 -17.69 -9.48
N GLU A 137 -5.33 -17.30 -8.29
CA GLU A 137 -4.69 -16.22 -7.51
C GLU A 137 -3.16 -16.39 -7.50
N LEU A 138 -2.42 -15.31 -7.76
CA LEU A 138 -0.97 -15.28 -7.65
C LEU A 138 -0.61 -15.05 -6.18
N ILE A 139 -0.61 -16.13 -5.41
CA ILE A 139 -0.13 -16.16 -4.04
C ILE A 139 1.40 -16.19 -4.06
N MET A 140 2.03 -15.46 -3.14
CA MET A 140 3.48 -15.26 -3.11
C MET A 140 4.06 -15.41 -1.71
N ASN A 141 5.37 -15.64 -1.66
CA ASN A 141 6.16 -15.63 -0.45
C ASN A 141 6.65 -14.19 -0.12
N SER A 142 7.19 -13.98 1.07
CA SER A 142 7.76 -12.70 1.52
C SER A 142 8.97 -12.27 0.68
N PHE A 143 9.36 -10.99 0.79
CA PHE A 143 10.56 -10.43 0.17
C PHE A 143 10.57 -10.50 -1.37
N LYS A 144 9.52 -10.00 -1.99
CA LYS A 144 9.37 -9.98 -3.45
C LYS A 144 9.15 -8.56 -3.94
N THR A 145 9.86 -8.20 -5.01
CA THR A 145 9.52 -7.04 -5.83
C THR A 145 9.05 -7.54 -7.18
N ILE A 146 7.87 -7.12 -7.63
CA ILE A 146 7.45 -7.26 -9.03
C ILE A 146 7.60 -5.88 -9.68
N ASP A 147 8.63 -5.74 -10.53
CA ASP A 147 9.04 -4.48 -11.14
C ASP A 147 8.77 -4.52 -12.66
N GLY A 148 7.70 -3.85 -13.08
CA GLY A 148 7.30 -3.72 -14.48
C GLY A 148 8.14 -2.73 -15.30
N ARG A 149 9.05 -1.95 -14.69
CA ARG A 149 9.80 -0.92 -15.44
C ARG A 149 10.62 -1.52 -16.57
N GLY A 150 10.48 -0.93 -17.77
CA GLY A 150 11.14 -1.35 -18.99
C GLY A 150 10.33 -2.31 -19.86
N ALA A 151 9.12 -2.70 -19.43
CA ALA A 151 8.18 -3.49 -20.23
C ALA A 151 6.73 -3.09 -19.94
N SER A 152 5.83 -3.23 -20.91
CA SER A 152 4.38 -3.15 -20.67
C SER A 152 3.87 -4.50 -20.19
N VAL A 153 3.65 -4.61 -18.88
CA VAL A 153 3.21 -5.86 -18.24
C VAL A 153 1.78 -5.73 -17.78
N HIS A 154 0.93 -6.64 -18.26
CA HIS A 154 -0.48 -6.73 -17.91
C HIS A 154 -0.75 -8.02 -17.13
N ILE A 155 -1.36 -7.93 -15.96
CA ILE A 155 -1.98 -9.06 -15.25
C ILE A 155 -3.48 -8.91 -15.45
N ALA A 156 -4.06 -9.73 -16.33
CA ALA A 156 -5.43 -9.49 -16.79
C ALA A 156 -6.19 -10.73 -17.29
N GLY A 157 -7.52 -10.64 -17.22
CA GLY A 157 -8.46 -11.62 -17.81
C GLY A 157 -8.56 -12.95 -17.06
N GLY A 158 -7.97 -13.04 -15.87
CA GLY A 158 -8.04 -14.15 -14.92
C GLY A 158 -7.94 -13.61 -13.49
N PRO A 159 -7.73 -14.46 -12.48
CA PRO A 159 -7.42 -14.00 -11.12
C PRO A 159 -6.13 -13.16 -11.09
N CYS A 160 -5.94 -12.39 -10.03
CA CYS A 160 -4.84 -11.44 -9.92
C CYS A 160 -4.01 -11.69 -8.65
N ILE A 161 -3.54 -10.65 -7.98
CA ILE A 161 -2.48 -10.74 -6.97
C ILE A 161 -3.07 -10.94 -5.58
N THR A 162 -2.56 -11.91 -4.82
CA THR A 162 -2.95 -12.15 -3.42
C THR A 162 -1.72 -12.21 -2.51
N ILE A 163 -1.56 -11.21 -1.65
CA ILE A 163 -0.51 -11.06 -0.65
C ILE A 163 -1.07 -11.52 0.70
N GLN A 164 -0.92 -12.81 1.00
CA GLN A 164 -1.53 -13.42 2.18
C GLN A 164 -0.49 -13.83 3.22
N TYR A 165 -0.60 -13.28 4.44
CA TYR A 165 0.25 -13.59 5.60
C TYR A 165 1.76 -13.50 5.35
N VAL A 166 2.18 -12.59 4.46
CA VAL A 166 3.57 -12.36 4.09
C VAL A 166 3.96 -10.90 4.26
N THR A 167 5.25 -10.62 4.22
CA THR A 167 5.80 -9.29 4.45
C THR A 167 6.83 -8.87 3.41
N ASN A 168 7.12 -7.57 3.33
CA ASN A 168 8.13 -6.99 2.45
C ASN A 168 7.84 -7.28 0.97
N ILE A 169 6.74 -6.71 0.47
CA ILE A 169 6.32 -6.85 -0.92
C ILE A 169 6.30 -5.47 -1.58
N ILE A 170 6.86 -5.37 -2.79
CA ILE A 170 6.73 -4.20 -3.65
C ILE A 170 6.07 -4.64 -4.96
N ILE A 171 4.95 -4.02 -5.32
CA ILE A 171 4.30 -4.17 -6.61
C ILE A 171 4.43 -2.84 -7.34
N HIS A 172 5.21 -2.81 -8.42
CA HIS A 172 5.58 -1.56 -9.08
C HIS A 172 5.43 -1.62 -10.60
N GLY A 173 4.77 -0.62 -11.19
CA GLY A 173 4.77 -0.41 -12.64
C GLY A 173 3.97 -1.44 -13.45
N LEU A 174 2.91 -2.04 -12.88
CA LEU A 174 2.07 -3.04 -13.55
C LEU A 174 0.75 -2.46 -14.03
N ASN A 175 0.20 -3.04 -15.10
CA ASN A 175 -1.19 -2.85 -15.49
C ASN A 175 -2.02 -4.04 -14.97
N ILE A 176 -2.96 -3.79 -14.05
CA ILE A 176 -3.77 -4.83 -13.40
C ILE A 176 -5.23 -4.56 -13.71
N HIS A 177 -5.85 -5.39 -14.54
CA HIS A 177 -7.22 -5.11 -14.98
C HIS A 177 -7.99 -6.34 -15.42
N ASP A 178 -9.31 -6.23 -15.53
CA ASP A 178 -10.18 -7.34 -15.93
C ASP A 178 -10.01 -8.58 -15.03
N CYS A 179 -9.66 -8.38 -13.76
CA CYS A 179 -9.47 -9.46 -12.80
C CYS A 179 -10.78 -10.23 -12.61
N LYS A 180 -10.67 -11.56 -12.50
CA LYS A 180 -11.79 -12.50 -12.37
C LYS A 180 -11.63 -13.36 -11.14
N GLN A 181 -12.72 -13.96 -10.69
CA GLN A 181 -12.66 -14.97 -9.64
C GLN A 181 -11.93 -16.23 -10.15
N GLY A 182 -11.19 -16.87 -9.26
CA GLY A 182 -10.60 -18.20 -9.45
C GLY A 182 -10.79 -19.03 -8.17
N GLY A 183 -10.51 -20.32 -8.21
CA GLY A 183 -10.41 -21.13 -7.02
C GLY A 183 -10.99 -22.53 -7.19
N ASN A 184 -11.36 -23.13 -6.07
CA ASN A 184 -11.75 -24.54 -5.96
C ASN A 184 -10.65 -25.50 -6.42
N THR A 185 -9.40 -25.14 -6.16
CA THR A 185 -8.22 -25.93 -6.55
C THR A 185 -7.07 -25.70 -5.57
N ASN A 186 -6.04 -26.53 -5.68
CA ASN A 186 -4.79 -26.32 -4.96
C ASN A 186 -3.95 -25.25 -5.66
N VAL A 187 -3.41 -24.32 -4.87
CA VAL A 187 -2.51 -23.26 -5.35
C VAL A 187 -1.24 -23.27 -4.53
N ARG A 188 -0.08 -23.23 -5.20
CA ARG A 188 1.23 -23.15 -4.55
C ARG A 188 1.53 -21.73 -4.10
N ASP A 189 2.01 -21.58 -2.86
CA ASP A 189 2.42 -20.31 -2.25
C ASP A 189 3.91 -20.28 -1.85
N SER A 190 4.56 -21.43 -1.72
CA SER A 190 6.00 -21.58 -1.47
C SER A 190 6.58 -22.82 -2.17
N PRO A 191 7.91 -23.03 -2.19
CA PRO A 191 8.50 -24.20 -2.83
C PRO A 191 8.08 -25.51 -2.14
N SER A 192 7.72 -25.44 -0.85
CA SER A 192 7.38 -26.60 -0.02
C SER A 192 5.89 -26.73 0.30
N HIS A 193 5.07 -25.71 0.04
CA HIS A 193 3.66 -25.69 0.43
C HIS A 193 2.73 -25.32 -0.74
N TYR A 194 1.58 -25.97 -0.78
CA TYR A 194 0.41 -25.58 -1.56
C TYR A 194 -0.83 -25.95 -0.75
N GLY A 195 -1.92 -25.22 -0.93
CA GLY A 195 -3.16 -25.43 -0.20
C GLY A 195 -4.40 -25.26 -1.07
N PHE A 196 -5.51 -25.85 -0.63
CA PHE A 196 -6.79 -25.69 -1.30
C PHE A 196 -7.32 -24.27 -1.11
N ARG A 197 -7.71 -23.64 -2.22
CA ARG A 197 -8.27 -22.29 -2.27
C ARG A 197 -9.74 -22.37 -2.65
N THR A 198 -10.58 -21.69 -1.89
CA THR A 198 -11.97 -21.44 -2.29
C THR A 198 -12.02 -20.35 -3.36
N ILE A 199 -13.22 -20.02 -3.83
CA ILE A 199 -13.43 -18.96 -4.80
C ILE A 199 -12.91 -17.63 -4.23
N SER A 200 -12.05 -16.96 -4.97
CA SER A 200 -11.54 -15.62 -4.67
C SER A 200 -12.55 -14.55 -5.10
N ASP A 201 -12.47 -13.37 -4.49
CA ASP A 201 -13.37 -12.25 -4.81
C ASP A 201 -13.10 -11.66 -6.20
N GLY A 202 -11.87 -11.84 -6.71
CA GLY A 202 -11.43 -11.33 -8.01
C GLY A 202 -10.96 -9.88 -7.96
N ASP A 203 -10.30 -9.51 -6.85
CA ASP A 203 -9.64 -8.23 -6.67
C ASP A 203 -8.40 -8.08 -7.55
N GLY A 204 -7.96 -6.85 -7.81
CA GLY A 204 -6.67 -6.57 -8.44
C GLY A 204 -5.49 -6.96 -7.58
N VAL A 205 -5.41 -6.38 -6.38
CA VAL A 205 -4.41 -6.67 -5.35
C VAL A 205 -5.12 -6.89 -4.02
N SER A 206 -5.16 -8.13 -3.56
CA SER A 206 -5.72 -8.50 -2.26
C SER A 206 -4.60 -8.66 -1.23
N ILE A 207 -4.67 -7.92 -0.13
CA ILE A 207 -3.71 -7.95 0.97
C ILE A 207 -4.41 -8.49 2.21
N PHE A 208 -4.02 -9.69 2.62
CA PHE A 208 -4.67 -10.42 3.70
C PHE A 208 -3.67 -10.70 4.82
N GLY A 209 -3.74 -9.94 5.92
CA GLY A 209 -2.83 -10.09 7.06
C GLY A 209 -1.35 -9.88 6.72
N GLY A 210 -1.04 -9.23 5.60
CA GLY A 210 0.31 -8.86 5.21
C GLY A 210 0.80 -7.53 5.79
N SER A 211 2.11 -7.33 5.86
CA SER A 211 2.73 -6.11 6.38
C SER A 211 3.96 -5.64 5.60
N HIS A 212 4.30 -4.36 5.67
CA HIS A 212 5.42 -3.78 4.91
C HIS A 212 5.23 -3.98 3.40
N ILE A 213 4.17 -3.37 2.87
CA ILE A 213 3.75 -3.52 1.48
C ILE A 213 3.71 -2.16 0.79
N TRP A 214 4.19 -2.13 -0.44
CA TRP A 214 4.16 -0.93 -1.27
C TRP A 214 3.59 -1.25 -2.65
N VAL A 215 2.46 -0.63 -2.99
CA VAL A 215 1.84 -0.70 -4.32
C VAL A 215 2.01 0.65 -5.00
N ASP A 216 2.86 0.69 -6.03
CA ASP A 216 3.37 1.93 -6.61
C ASP A 216 3.29 1.95 -8.14
N HIS A 217 2.94 3.09 -8.74
CA HIS A 217 2.96 3.27 -10.20
C HIS A 217 2.19 2.20 -10.99
N CYS A 218 1.15 1.60 -10.40
CA CYS A 218 0.30 0.63 -11.08
C CYS A 218 -0.90 1.32 -11.74
N SER A 219 -1.35 0.79 -12.87
CA SER A 219 -2.60 1.14 -13.52
C SER A 219 -3.64 0.07 -13.19
N LEU A 220 -4.74 0.43 -12.52
CA LEU A 220 -5.77 -0.52 -12.08
C LEU A 220 -7.16 -0.17 -12.59
N SER A 221 -7.90 -1.14 -13.12
CA SER A 221 -9.28 -0.93 -13.60
C SER A 221 -10.09 -2.22 -13.75
N ASN A 222 -11.42 -2.09 -13.79
CA ASN A 222 -12.36 -3.14 -14.23
C ASN A 222 -12.14 -4.54 -13.61
N CYS A 223 -11.84 -4.62 -12.32
CA CYS A 223 -11.72 -5.90 -11.60
C CYS A 223 -13.11 -6.45 -11.25
N HIS A 224 -13.20 -7.69 -10.76
CA HIS A 224 -14.49 -8.29 -10.42
C HIS A 224 -15.09 -7.72 -9.13
N ASP A 225 -14.27 -7.52 -8.09
CA ASP A 225 -14.71 -6.86 -6.84
C ASP A 225 -13.92 -5.60 -6.51
N GLY A 226 -12.80 -5.67 -5.78
CA GLY A 226 -11.93 -4.54 -5.42
C GLY A 226 -10.80 -4.26 -6.42
N LEU A 227 -10.24 -3.03 -6.48
CA LEU A 227 -8.92 -2.83 -7.11
C LEU A 227 -7.79 -3.17 -6.13
N ILE A 228 -7.83 -2.58 -4.93
CA ILE A 228 -6.85 -2.85 -3.87
C ILE A 228 -7.58 -3.00 -2.53
N ASP A 229 -7.53 -4.20 -1.96
CA ASP A 229 -8.17 -4.49 -0.68
C ASP A 229 -7.11 -4.89 0.36
N ALA A 230 -7.20 -4.35 1.57
CA ALA A 230 -6.33 -4.69 2.69
C ALA A 230 -7.14 -4.99 3.94
N ILE A 231 -7.02 -6.21 4.47
CA ILE A 231 -7.91 -6.74 5.51
C ILE A 231 -7.14 -7.67 6.48
N HIS A 232 -7.82 -8.12 7.53
CA HIS A 232 -7.31 -9.14 8.46
C HIS A 232 -6.01 -8.74 9.18
N GLY A 233 -5.95 -7.52 9.72
CA GLY A 233 -4.80 -7.04 10.49
C GLY A 233 -3.62 -6.58 9.64
N SER A 234 -3.83 -6.40 8.33
CA SER A 234 -2.83 -5.82 7.45
C SER A 234 -2.41 -4.41 7.89
N THR A 235 -1.12 -4.09 7.78
CA THR A 235 -0.56 -2.82 8.28
C THR A 235 0.78 -2.47 7.63
N ALA A 236 1.30 -1.26 7.90
CA ALA A 236 2.54 -0.76 7.30
C ALA A 236 2.49 -0.80 5.76
N ILE A 237 1.48 -0.13 5.19
CA ILE A 237 1.21 -0.14 3.75
C ILE A 237 1.34 1.28 3.18
N THR A 238 1.94 1.40 2.00
CA THR A 238 1.87 2.60 1.17
C THR A 238 1.27 2.24 -0.18
N ILE A 239 0.29 3.03 -0.63
CA ILE A 239 -0.34 2.94 -1.95
C ILE A 239 -0.09 4.28 -2.62
N SER A 240 0.80 4.32 -3.62
CA SER A 240 1.24 5.58 -4.22
C SER A 240 1.34 5.61 -5.72
N ASN A 241 1.19 6.79 -6.32
CA ASN A 241 1.41 7.02 -7.75
C ASN A 241 0.58 6.11 -8.69
N ASN A 242 -0.48 5.49 -8.18
CA ASN A 242 -1.29 4.60 -9.00
C ASN A 242 -2.31 5.40 -9.81
N TYR A 243 -2.65 4.89 -10.98
CA TYR A 243 -3.73 5.41 -11.82
C TYR A 243 -4.89 4.43 -11.78
N MET A 244 -6.04 4.87 -11.25
CA MET A 244 -7.22 4.01 -11.07
C MET A 244 -8.39 4.57 -11.85
N THR A 245 -9.07 3.74 -12.65
CA THR A 245 -10.22 4.17 -13.47
C THR A 245 -11.25 3.06 -13.64
N HIS A 246 -12.45 3.41 -14.12
CA HIS A 246 -13.48 2.48 -14.60
C HIS A 246 -13.76 1.32 -13.64
N HIS A 247 -14.18 1.64 -12.41
CA HIS A 247 -14.39 0.63 -11.37
C HIS A 247 -15.33 1.10 -10.26
N ASP A 248 -16.19 0.22 -9.74
CA ASP A 248 -17.14 0.58 -8.69
C ASP A 248 -16.47 0.67 -7.31
N LYS A 249 -15.96 -0.46 -6.81
CA LYS A 249 -15.41 -0.60 -5.45
C LYS A 249 -13.89 -0.48 -5.49
N VAL A 250 -13.36 0.73 -5.35
CA VAL A 250 -11.94 0.99 -5.62
C VAL A 250 -11.00 0.37 -4.59
N MET A 251 -11.13 0.77 -3.32
CA MET A 251 -10.16 0.40 -2.29
C MET A 251 -10.83 0.20 -0.93
N LEU A 252 -10.84 -1.04 -0.41
CA LEU A 252 -11.35 -1.37 0.91
C LEU A 252 -10.21 -1.60 1.91
N LEU A 253 -10.18 -0.81 2.99
CA LEU A 253 -9.20 -0.93 4.05
C LEU A 253 -9.91 -1.29 5.36
N GLY A 254 -9.93 -2.59 5.66
CA GLY A 254 -10.68 -3.21 6.75
C GLY A 254 -12.06 -3.71 6.32
N HIS A 255 -12.36 -4.99 6.55
CA HIS A 255 -13.52 -5.67 5.94
C HIS A 255 -14.79 -5.66 6.81
N SER A 256 -14.66 -5.64 8.14
CA SER A 256 -15.78 -5.82 9.06
C SER A 256 -15.75 -4.83 10.23
N ASP A 257 -16.92 -4.30 10.57
CA ASP A 257 -17.09 -3.41 11.72
C ASP A 257 -16.80 -4.13 13.05
N SER A 258 -16.90 -5.46 13.09
CA SER A 258 -16.62 -6.28 14.29
C SER A 258 -15.18 -6.80 14.36
N TYR A 259 -14.36 -6.62 13.32
CA TYR A 259 -13.00 -7.16 13.28
C TYR A 259 -11.98 -6.18 13.87
N THR A 260 -11.85 -6.20 15.19
CA THR A 260 -11.08 -5.20 15.94
C THR A 260 -9.56 -5.29 15.79
N GLN A 261 -9.03 -6.36 15.20
CA GLN A 261 -7.59 -6.46 14.91
C GLN A 261 -7.15 -5.42 13.85
N ASP A 262 -8.08 -4.92 13.02
CA ASP A 262 -7.81 -3.85 12.04
C ASP A 262 -7.51 -2.50 12.70
N LYS A 263 -7.67 -2.33 14.04
CA LYS A 263 -7.25 -1.11 14.76
C LYS A 263 -5.76 -0.80 14.62
N ASN A 264 -4.94 -1.82 14.37
CA ASN A 264 -3.50 -1.67 14.16
C ASN A 264 -3.13 -1.39 12.69
N MET A 265 -4.12 -1.34 11.79
CA MET A 265 -3.89 -1.04 10.37
C MET A 265 -3.41 0.39 10.22
N GLN A 266 -2.32 0.57 9.47
CA GLN A 266 -1.77 1.87 9.11
C GLN A 266 -1.46 1.90 7.63
N VAL A 267 -2.08 2.82 6.89
CA VAL A 267 -1.95 2.92 5.44
C VAL A 267 -1.75 4.37 5.00
N THR A 268 -0.76 4.60 4.15
CA THR A 268 -0.55 5.87 3.45
C THR A 268 -1.07 5.73 2.03
N ILE A 269 -1.99 6.61 1.62
CA ILE A 269 -2.52 6.71 0.26
C ILE A 269 -2.03 8.05 -0.28
N ALA A 270 -1.04 8.03 -1.17
CA ALA A 270 -0.34 9.25 -1.58
C ALA A 270 -0.13 9.39 -3.09
N PHE A 271 -0.37 10.58 -3.66
CA PHE A 271 -0.08 10.88 -5.08
C PHE A 271 -0.80 9.98 -6.10
N ASN A 272 -1.85 9.27 -5.71
CA ASN A 272 -2.65 8.51 -6.65
C ASN A 272 -3.53 9.44 -7.47
N HIS A 273 -3.82 9.02 -8.70
CA HIS A 273 -4.83 9.65 -9.53
C HIS A 273 -6.04 8.73 -9.61
N PHE A 274 -7.12 9.17 -8.95
CA PHE A 274 -8.45 8.57 -9.01
C PHE A 274 -9.20 9.23 -10.16
N GLY A 275 -9.16 8.57 -11.31
CA GLY A 275 -9.63 9.09 -12.59
C GLY A 275 -11.09 8.81 -12.86
N GLU A 276 -11.44 8.82 -14.15
CA GLU A 276 -12.82 8.68 -14.62
C GLU A 276 -13.42 7.29 -14.35
N GLY A 277 -14.76 7.26 -14.29
CA GLY A 277 -15.53 6.02 -14.17
C GLY A 277 -15.38 5.30 -12.83
N LEU A 278 -14.88 6.00 -11.79
CA LEU A 278 -14.83 5.48 -10.44
C LEU A 278 -16.13 5.79 -9.68
N VAL A 279 -16.71 4.82 -8.98
CA VAL A 279 -17.96 5.05 -8.23
C VAL A 279 -17.70 5.44 -6.78
N GLN A 280 -16.92 4.63 -6.04
CA GLN A 280 -16.77 4.77 -4.60
C GLN A 280 -15.49 4.15 -4.01
N ARG A 281 -15.28 4.35 -2.70
CA ARG A 281 -14.22 3.72 -1.88
C ARG A 281 -12.79 4.13 -2.26
N MET A 282 -12.49 5.42 -2.25
CA MET A 282 -11.16 5.95 -2.57
C MET A 282 -10.49 6.71 -1.38
N PRO A 283 -10.26 6.10 -0.21
CA PRO A 283 -10.59 4.73 0.19
C PRO A 283 -11.92 4.61 0.96
N ARG A 284 -12.34 3.38 1.26
CA ARG A 284 -13.28 3.08 2.34
C ARG A 284 -12.57 2.38 3.51
N CYS A 285 -12.54 3.06 4.66
CA CYS A 285 -11.72 2.69 5.80
C CYS A 285 -12.50 2.15 7.01
N ARG A 286 -11.88 1.29 7.81
CA ARG A 286 -12.38 0.87 9.13
C ARG A 286 -11.26 0.77 10.17
N HIS A 287 -11.56 1.14 11.42
CA HIS A 287 -10.72 1.03 12.62
C HIS A 287 -9.37 1.74 12.61
N GLY A 288 -8.49 1.45 11.65
CA GLY A 288 -7.08 1.87 11.66
C GLY A 288 -6.83 3.35 11.39
N TYR A 289 -5.57 3.65 11.08
CA TYR A 289 -5.10 5.00 10.75
C TYR A 289 -4.76 5.10 9.25
N PHE A 290 -5.30 6.12 8.59
CA PHE A 290 -5.21 6.31 7.16
C PHE A 290 -4.73 7.72 6.84
N HIS A 291 -3.53 7.83 6.26
CA HIS A 291 -3.00 9.10 5.78
C HIS A 291 -3.27 9.24 4.29
N VAL A 292 -4.26 10.06 3.93
CA VAL A 292 -4.67 10.30 2.54
C VAL A 292 -4.10 11.65 2.10
N VAL A 293 -3.03 11.65 1.30
CA VAL A 293 -2.25 12.87 1.03
C VAL A 293 -1.93 13.12 -0.44
N ASN A 294 -2.15 14.34 -0.93
CA ASN A 294 -1.80 14.77 -2.29
C ASN A 294 -2.32 13.86 -3.43
N ASN A 295 -3.47 13.22 -3.26
CA ASN A 295 -4.13 12.47 -4.32
C ASN A 295 -4.99 13.42 -5.18
N ASP A 296 -5.15 13.09 -6.46
CA ASP A 296 -6.03 13.81 -7.39
C ASP A 296 -7.28 12.98 -7.64
N TYR A 297 -8.44 13.55 -7.34
CA TYR A 297 -9.75 12.91 -7.47
C TYR A 297 -10.57 13.62 -8.52
N THR A 298 -11.05 12.88 -9.51
CA THR A 298 -11.88 13.43 -10.57
C THR A 298 -13.11 12.55 -10.78
N HIS A 299 -14.28 13.17 -10.98
CA HIS A 299 -15.47 12.52 -11.55
C HIS A 299 -15.98 11.25 -10.84
N TRP A 300 -15.88 11.17 -9.50
CA TRP A 300 -16.48 10.03 -8.78
C TRP A 300 -18.01 10.06 -8.87
N GLU A 301 -18.65 8.88 -8.90
CA GLU A 301 -20.12 8.81 -9.09
C GLU A 301 -20.92 8.79 -7.78
N MET A 302 -20.35 8.34 -6.66
CA MET A 302 -21.07 8.23 -5.38
C MET A 302 -20.38 8.98 -4.23
N TYR A 303 -19.18 8.57 -3.82
CA TYR A 303 -18.36 9.29 -2.83
C TYR A 303 -16.87 9.01 -3.04
N ALA A 304 -16.00 9.93 -2.66
CA ALA A 304 -14.56 9.72 -2.71
C ALA A 304 -14.05 8.96 -1.48
N ILE A 305 -14.10 9.58 -0.30
CA ILE A 305 -13.51 9.03 0.93
C ILE A 305 -14.63 8.64 1.90
N GLY A 306 -14.61 7.41 2.42
CA GLY A 306 -15.62 6.92 3.35
C GLY A 306 -15.05 6.04 4.46
N GLY A 307 -15.86 5.75 5.47
CA GLY A 307 -15.47 4.80 6.51
C GLY A 307 -16.58 4.42 7.47
N SER A 308 -16.36 3.34 8.22
CA SER A 308 -17.22 2.86 9.31
C SER A 308 -16.38 2.27 10.44
N ALA A 309 -16.95 2.11 11.64
CA ALA A 309 -16.24 1.58 12.81
C ALA A 309 -14.97 2.38 13.20
N ASP A 310 -15.14 3.69 13.39
CA ASP A 310 -14.14 4.59 13.98
C ASP A 310 -12.73 4.59 13.36
N PRO A 311 -12.58 4.71 12.01
CA PRO A 311 -11.27 4.91 11.42
C PRO A 311 -10.76 6.32 11.66
N THR A 312 -9.44 6.47 11.83
CA THR A 312 -8.79 7.78 11.79
C THR A 312 -8.36 8.09 10.37
N ILE A 313 -8.99 9.06 9.71
CA ILE A 313 -8.65 9.48 8.34
C ILE A 313 -8.04 10.88 8.36
N ASN A 314 -6.73 10.95 8.13
CA ASN A 314 -6.00 12.20 8.00
C ASN A 314 -5.87 12.58 6.51
N SER A 315 -6.74 13.49 6.03
CA SER A 315 -6.79 13.93 4.63
C SER A 315 -6.10 15.28 4.43
N GLN A 316 -5.04 15.34 3.63
CA GLN A 316 -4.19 16.53 3.47
C GLN A 316 -3.75 16.78 2.03
N GLY A 317 -3.89 18.01 1.53
CA GLY A 317 -3.37 18.39 0.19
C GLY A 317 -3.98 17.67 -1.02
N ASN A 318 -5.07 16.90 -0.83
CA ASN A 318 -5.78 16.24 -1.91
C ASN A 318 -6.54 17.26 -2.78
N ARG A 319 -6.57 17.03 -4.09
CA ARG A 319 -7.38 17.81 -5.04
C ARG A 319 -8.65 17.05 -5.38
N PHE A 320 -9.80 17.73 -5.24
CA PHE A 320 -11.11 17.15 -5.49
C PHE A 320 -11.83 17.93 -6.58
N LEU A 321 -11.96 17.34 -7.77
CA LEU A 321 -12.81 17.84 -8.84
C LEU A 321 -14.14 17.07 -8.81
N ALA A 322 -15.09 17.61 -8.05
CA ALA A 322 -16.41 17.00 -7.86
C ALA A 322 -17.19 16.90 -9.18
N PRO A 323 -18.02 15.85 -9.35
CA PRO A 323 -18.93 15.73 -10.48
C PRO A 323 -19.97 16.87 -10.49
N ASN A 324 -20.55 17.11 -11.67
CA ASN A 324 -21.60 18.11 -11.83
C ASN A 324 -22.90 17.74 -11.10
N ASP A 325 -23.13 16.44 -10.90
CA ASP A 325 -24.30 15.95 -10.16
C ASP A 325 -24.26 16.39 -8.69
N ARG A 326 -25.36 16.97 -8.20
CA ARG A 326 -25.50 17.46 -6.82
C ARG A 326 -25.47 16.33 -5.80
N SER A 327 -25.96 15.13 -6.12
CA SER A 327 -25.98 13.97 -5.21
C SER A 327 -24.58 13.53 -4.78
N SER A 328 -23.59 13.77 -5.64
CA SER A 328 -22.25 13.20 -5.54
C SER A 328 -21.19 14.26 -5.24
N LYS A 329 -21.61 15.49 -4.87
CA LYS A 329 -20.68 16.57 -4.50
C LYS A 329 -20.06 16.37 -3.13
N GLU A 330 -20.71 15.62 -2.26
CA GLU A 330 -20.17 15.35 -0.94
C GLU A 330 -19.02 14.34 -1.08
N VAL A 331 -17.82 14.76 -0.67
CA VAL A 331 -16.63 13.88 -0.65
C VAL A 331 -16.86 12.68 0.28
N ARG A 332 -17.79 12.80 1.25
CA ARG A 332 -18.12 11.80 2.27
C ARG A 332 -19.63 11.52 2.30
N PRO A 333 -20.08 10.28 2.55
CA PRO A 333 -21.49 9.99 2.76
C PRO A 333 -21.95 10.43 4.16
N HIS A 334 -23.19 10.92 4.25
CA HIS A 334 -23.82 11.51 5.46
C HIS A 334 -24.02 10.57 6.67
N LEU A 335 -23.57 9.31 6.62
CA LEU A 335 -24.09 8.28 7.52
C LEU A 335 -23.40 8.15 8.88
N LEU A 336 -22.25 8.80 9.15
CA LEU A 336 -21.50 8.60 10.40
C LEU A 336 -20.73 9.86 10.84
N THR A 337 -20.91 10.26 12.09
CA THR A 337 -20.18 11.33 12.78
C THR A 337 -18.73 10.88 13.05
N PHE A 338 -17.74 11.56 12.47
CA PHE A 338 -16.31 11.28 12.69
C PHE A 338 -15.55 12.55 13.07
N PHE A 339 -14.55 12.40 13.95
CA PHE A 339 -13.59 13.46 14.27
C PHE A 339 -12.57 13.62 13.13
N PHE A 340 -12.50 14.81 12.52
CA PHE A 340 -11.47 15.17 11.53
C PHE A 340 -10.60 16.31 12.06
N LEU A 341 -9.27 16.15 11.99
CA LEU A 341 -8.34 17.30 11.98
C LEU A 341 -8.18 17.75 10.52
N PHE A 342 -8.70 18.93 10.19
CA PHE A 342 -8.49 19.57 8.89
C PHE A 342 -7.29 20.54 9.01
N PHE A 343 -6.23 20.34 8.21
CA PHE A 343 -5.28 21.40 7.91
C PHE A 343 -5.46 21.79 6.43
N ILE A 344 -6.10 22.94 6.22
CA ILE A 344 -6.38 23.55 4.90
C ILE A 344 -5.08 24.15 4.35
N PHE A 345 -4.76 23.89 3.08
CA PHE A 345 -4.19 24.92 2.21
C PHE A 345 -4.74 24.80 0.77
N PHE A 346 -5.21 25.95 0.27
CA PHE A 346 -5.73 26.30 -1.06
C PHE A 346 -7.06 25.68 -1.53
N PHE A 347 -8.15 26.32 -1.10
CA PHE A 347 -9.35 26.52 -1.92
C PHE A 347 -9.49 28.03 -2.20
N GLU A 348 -9.38 28.43 -3.46
CA GLU A 348 -10.00 29.69 -3.91
C GLU A 348 -11.51 29.44 -3.96
N PHE A 349 -12.21 29.74 -2.87
CA PHE A 349 -13.48 30.45 -2.83
C PHE A 349 -13.85 30.71 -1.36
N LEU A 350 -14.09 31.99 -1.06
CA LEU A 350 -14.32 32.62 0.24
C LEU A 350 -15.38 31.95 1.15
N LYS A 351 -14.99 31.58 2.39
CA LYS A 351 -15.51 32.14 3.67
C LYS A 351 -14.83 31.49 4.90
N PRO A 352 -14.52 32.24 5.98
CA PRO A 352 -13.80 31.74 7.15
C PRO A 352 -14.76 31.36 8.28
N ILE A 353 -14.74 30.13 8.80
CA ILE A 353 -15.35 29.80 10.11
C ILE A 353 -14.50 28.79 10.89
N SER A 354 -14.48 29.04 12.20
CA SER A 354 -13.64 28.61 13.31
C SER A 354 -13.59 27.12 13.67
N LYS A 355 -12.47 26.76 14.34
CA LYS A 355 -12.30 25.56 15.19
C LYS A 355 -13.51 25.35 16.11
N PHE A 356 -13.97 24.10 16.20
CA PHE A 356 -14.77 23.64 17.33
C PHE A 356 -14.20 22.33 17.88
N SER A 357 -14.04 22.30 19.20
CA SER A 357 -13.87 21.11 20.04
C SER A 357 -15.11 21.06 20.92
N LEU A 358 -15.86 19.96 20.92
CA LEU A 358 -16.92 19.73 21.90
C LEU A 358 -17.00 18.24 22.25
N HIS A 359 -17.18 18.01 23.55
CA HIS A 359 -17.54 16.76 24.21
C HIS A 359 -18.86 16.16 23.72
#